data_AF-A0A377JEE8-F1
#
_entry.id   AF-A0A377JEE8-F1
#
_cell.length_a   1.000
_cell.length_b   1.000
_cell.length_c   1.000
_cell.angle_alpha   90.00
_cell.angle_beta   90.00
_cell.angle_gamma   90.00
#
_symmetry.space_group_name_H-M   'P 1'
#
loop_
_entity.id
_entity.type
_entity.pdbx_description
1 polymer ?
#
loop_
_entity_poly.entity_id
_entity_poly.type
_entity_poly.pdbx_seq_one_letter_code
_entity_poly.pdbx_strand_id
1 'polypeptide(L)' 'MADWEIKIKRYVLETEGVSRITDYQANFDADTRKLTISIDYQDIYGQQQTARYDA' A
#
# COMPACT_ATOMS: atom_id res chain seq x y z
N MET A 1 -3.03 -8.76 14.54
CA MET A 1 -2.74 -7.48 13.83
C MET A 1 -1.36 -7.69 13.18
N ALA A 2 -1.13 -7.97 11.90
CA ALA A 2 -1.92 -7.82 10.68
C ALA A 2 -1.29 -8.68 9.54
N ASP A 3 -1.62 -9.97 9.44
CA ASP A 3 -1.10 -10.84 8.35
C ASP A 3 -1.33 -10.27 6.95
N TRP A 4 -2.45 -9.55 6.78
CA TRP A 4 -2.82 -8.92 5.52
C TRP A 4 -1.93 -7.72 5.17
N GLU A 5 -1.48 -6.94 6.16
CA GLU A 5 -0.58 -5.81 5.92
C GLU A 5 0.76 -6.30 5.36
N ILE A 6 1.33 -7.36 5.95
CA ILE A 6 2.59 -7.95 5.49
C ILE A 6 2.44 -8.49 4.07
N LYS A 7 1.32 -9.15 3.76
CA LYS A 7 1.04 -9.65 2.41
C LYS A 7 0.96 -8.52 1.39
N ILE A 8 0.22 -7.45 1.69
CA ILE A 8 0.06 -6.31 0.79
C ILE A 8 1.41 -5.63 0.54
N LYS A 9 2.19 -5.34 1.59
CA LYS A 9 3.53 -4.75 1.46
C LYS A 9 4.45 -5.63 0.61
N ARG A 10 4.40 -6.95 0.80
CA ARG A 10 5.18 -7.90 -0.01
C ARG A 10 4.79 -7.84 -1.48
N TYR A 11 3.50 -7.89 -1.80
CA TYR A 11 3.02 -7.79 -3.18
C TYR A 11 3.48 -6.50 -3.87
N VAL A 12 3.45 -5.36 -3.17
CA VAL A 12 3.95 -4.10 -3.72
C VAL A 12 5.45 -4.19 -4.01
N LEU A 13 6.25 -4.72 -3.10
CA LEU A 13 7.69 -4.88 -3.30
C LEU A 13 8.06 -5.91 -4.39
N GLU A 14 7.20 -6.89 -4.63
CA GLU A 14 7.36 -7.89 -5.70
C GLU A 14 6.91 -7.37 -7.08
N THR A 15 6.23 -6.22 -7.13
CA THR A 15 5.78 -5.62 -8.39
C THR A 15 6.98 -5.06 -9.17
N GLU A 16 7.06 -5.38 -10.45
CA GLU A 16 8.14 -4.92 -11.32
C GLU A 16 8.23 -3.39 -11.32
N GLY A 17 9.45 -2.88 -11.16
CA GLY A 17 9.71 -1.44 -11.12
C GLY A 17 9.56 -0.79 -9.75
N VAL A 18 9.08 -1.49 -8.71
CA VAL A 18 9.05 -0.97 -7.35
C VAL A 18 10.44 -1.13 -6.69
N SER A 19 10.97 -0.05 -6.14
CA SER A 19 12.25 -0.06 -5.42
C SER A 19 12.08 -0.15 -3.91
N ARG A 20 11.18 0.66 -3.34
CA ARG A 20 10.90 0.67 -1.89
C ARG A 20 9.54 1.27 -1.57
N ILE A 21 8.93 0.83 -0.47
CA ILE A 21 7.76 1.49 0.12
C ILE A 21 8.25 2.64 1.00
N THR A 22 7.64 3.82 0.86
CA THR A 22 7.96 5.02 1.64
C THR A 22 6.91 5.33 2.69
N ASP A 23 5.64 4.99 2.45
CA ASP A 23 4.57 5.12 3.45
C ASP A 23 3.49 4.04 3.26
N TYR A 24 2.81 3.69 4.34
CA TYR A 24 1.68 2.76 4.32
C TYR A 24 0.63 3.19 5.33
N GLN A 25 -0.60 3.39 4.86
CA GLN A 25 -1.75 3.77 5.68
C GLN A 25 -2.92 2.83 5.39
N ALA A 26 -3.53 2.32 6.45
CA ALA A 26 -4.78 1.56 6.38
C ALA A 26 -5.78 2.19 7.33
N ASN A 27 -6.95 2.54 6.81
CA ASN A 27 -8.04 3.13 7.57
C ASN A 27 -9.31 2.31 7.39
N PHE A 28 -9.86 1.81 8.49
CA PHE A 28 -11.14 1.13 8.51
C PHE A 28 -12.19 2.06 9.11
N ASP A 29 -13.18 2.44 8.30
CA ASP A 29 -14.35 3.17 8.74
C ASP A 29 -15.42 2.16 9.19
N ALA A 30 -15.71 2.11 10.49
CA ALA A 30 -16.67 1.18 11.07
C ALA A 30 -18.12 1.53 10.75
N ASP A 31 -18.44 2.80 10.51
CA ASP A 31 -19.78 3.27 10.21
C ASP A 31 -20.18 2.88 8.79
N THR A 32 -19.24 3.04 7.84
CA THR A 32 -19.45 2.67 6.44
C THR A 32 -19.00 1.25 6.09
N ARG A 33 -18.30 0.59 7.01
CA ARG A 33 -17.63 -0.71 6.83
C ARG A 33 -16.66 -0.72 5.65
N LYS A 34 -16.02 0.42 5.38
CA LYS A 34 -15.07 0.57 4.27
C LYS A 34 -13.64 0.47 4.75
N LEU A 35 -12.82 -0.20 3.94
CA LEU A 35 -11.38 -0.27 4.16
C LEU A 35 -10.68 0.51 3.04
N THR A 36 -9.98 1.58 3.43
CA THR A 36 -9.10 2.33 2.55
C THR A 36 -7.65 1.97 2.86
N ILE A 37 -6.88 1.65 1.83
CA ILE A 37 -5.44 1.40 1.92
C ILE A 37 -4.73 2.34 0.95
N SER A 38 -3.75 3.09 1.45
CA SER A 38 -2.86 3.94 0.67
C SER A 38 -1.42 3.51 0.88
N ILE A 39 -0.67 3.39 -0.22
CA ILE A 39 0.72 2.97 -0.21
C ILE A 39 1.51 3.91 -1.10
N ASP A 40 2.49 4.59 -0.51
CA ASP A 40 3.47 5.35 -1.26
C ASP A 40 4.71 4.51 -1.47
N TYR A 41 5.23 4.50 -2.69
CA TYR A 41 6.44 3.79 -3.04
C TYR A 41 7.29 4.60 -4.01
N GLN A 42 8.59 4.30 -4.03
CA GLN A 42 9.51 4.82 -5.03
C GLN A 42 9.77 3.74 -6.08
N ASP A 43 9.69 4.11 -7.35
CA ASP A 43 10.06 3.24 -8.45
C ASP A 43 11.59 3.21 -8.70
N ILE A 44 12.04 2.34 -9.60
CA ILE A 44 13.44 2.22 -10.02
C ILE A 44 14.00 3.45 -10.74
N TYR A 45 13.14 4.38 -11.20
CA TYR A 45 13.53 5.66 -11.78
C TYR A 45 13.63 6.77 -10.72
N GLY A 46 13.34 6.43 -9.47
CA GLY A 46 13.38 7.34 -8.35
C GLY A 46 12.11 8.18 -8.19
N GLN A 47 11.05 7.94 -8.95
CA GLN A 47 9.80 8.68 -8.86
C GLN A 47 8.91 8.13 -7.75
N GLN A 48 8.23 9.02 -7.04
CA GLN A 48 7.26 8.64 -6.01
C GLN A 48 5.90 8.40 -6.65
N GLN A 49 5.30 7.27 -6.30
CA GLN A 49 4.00 6.82 -6.78
C GLN A 49 3.11 6.50 -5.58
N THR A 50 1.80 6.63 -5.76
CA THR A 50 0.81 6.28 -4.75
C THR A 50 -0.17 5.26 -5.32
N ALA A 51 -0.31 4.11 -4.67
CA ALA A 51 -1.34 3.14 -4.93
C ALA A 51 -2.44 3.26 -3.88
N ARG A 52 -3.70 3.30 -4.32
CA ARG A 52 -4.86 3.39 -3.44
C ARG A 52 -5.87 2.29 -3.74
N TYR A 53 -6.40 1.70 -2.68
CA TYR A 53 -7.48 0.71 -2.72
C TYR A 53 -8.59 1.14 -1.77
N ASP A 54 -9.83 1.09 -2.24
CA ASP A 54 -11.03 1.40 -1.46
C ASP A 54 -12.03 0.25 -1.67
N ALA A 55 -12.38 -0.45 -0.58
CA ALA A 55 -13.38 -1.54 -0.53
C ALA A 55 -14.63 -1.14 0.25
#